data_AF-A0A453EAS2-F1
#
_entry.id   AF-A0A453EAS2-F1
#
_cell.length_a   1.000
_cell.length_b   1.000
_cell.length_c   1.000
_cell.angle_alpha   90.00
_cell.angle_beta   90.00
_cell.angle_gamma   90.00
#
_symmetry.space_group_name_H-M   'P 1'
#
loop_
_entity.id
_entity.type
_entity.pdbx_description
1 polymer ?
#
loop_
_entity_poly.entity_id
_entity_poly.type
_entity_poly.pdbx_seq_one_letter_code
_entity_poly.pdbx_strand_id
1 'polypeptide(L)'
;GLLVNYAKSSATLIQCAADDIAPAVNLLGCPLAEFPITYLGIPLTLHRPTAAQLQPVVDKTAGMLPTWKAHLMNKVGRLAFVKAILSAIPIH
;
A
#
# COMPACT_ATOMS: atom_id res chain seq x y z
N GLY A 1 -14.34 -12.64 22.14
CA GLY A 1 -13.80 -11.27 21.97
C GLY A 1 -12.82 -11.26 20.80
N LEU A 2 -12.54 -10.09 20.23
CA LEU A 2 -11.49 -9.93 19.23
C LEU A 2 -10.11 -10.01 19.91
N LEU A 3 -9.20 -10.80 19.36
CA LEU A 3 -7.83 -10.98 19.86
C LEU A 3 -6.85 -10.47 18.81
N VAL A 4 -5.76 -9.83 19.25
CA VAL A 4 -4.70 -9.32 18.37
C VAL A 4 -3.91 -10.48 17.80
N ASN A 5 -3.64 -10.44 16.49
CA ASN A 5 -2.74 -11.38 15.84
C ASN A 5 -1.34 -10.77 15.77
N TYR A 6 -0.50 -11.08 16.77
CA TYR A 6 0.88 -10.59 16.85
C TYR A 6 1.77 -11.08 15.69
N ALA A 7 1.45 -12.20 15.05
CA ALA A 7 2.20 -12.68 13.89
C ALA A 7 1.94 -11.86 12.60
N LYS A 8 0.83 -11.12 12.55
CA LYS A 8 0.49 -10.19 11.45
C LYS A 8 0.63 -8.72 11.84
N SER A 9 0.97 -8.45 13.09
CA SER A 9 1.08 -7.10 13.63
C SER A 9 2.56 -6.74 13.71
N SER A 10 2.89 -5.52 13.29
CA SER A 10 4.23 -4.97 13.43
C SER A 10 4.14 -3.56 13.98
N ALA A 11 5.16 -3.16 14.73
CA ALA A 11 5.29 -1.81 15.23
C ALA A 11 6.29 -1.04 14.37
N THR A 12 5.88 0.09 13.80
CA THR A 12 6.75 0.97 13.03
C THR A 12 6.82 2.31 13.72
N LEU A 13 8.04 2.73 14.05
CA LEU A 13 8.27 3.97 14.78
C LEU A 13 8.44 5.13 13.81
N ILE A 14 7.71 6.22 14.08
CA ILE A 14 7.78 7.46 13.31
C ILE A 14 8.48 8.49 14.21
N GLN A 15 9.70 8.89 13.85
CA GLN A 15 10.46 9.94 14.54
C GLN A 15 10.61 9.73 16.06
N CYS A 16 11.04 8.53 16.48
CA CYS A 16 11.19 8.19 17.89
C CYS A 16 12.67 8.22 18.32
N ALA A 17 12.97 8.65 19.55
CA ALA A 17 14.31 8.63 20.10
C ALA A 17 14.71 7.20 20.48
N ALA A 18 16.02 6.89 20.48
CA ALA A 18 16.50 5.53 20.72
C ALA A 18 16.09 4.95 22.10
N ASP A 19 15.92 5.81 23.10
CA ASP A 19 15.50 5.42 24.46
C ASP A 19 14.02 4.98 24.55
N ASP A 20 13.17 5.42 23.62
CA ASP A 20 11.73 5.12 23.64
C ASP A 20 11.38 3.80 22.91
N ILE A 21 12.35 3.19 22.23
CA ILE A 21 12.16 1.99 21.41
C ILE A 21 11.89 0.76 22.30
N ALA A 22 12.70 0.56 23.33
CA ALA A 22 12.61 -0.59 24.23
C ALA A 22 11.28 -0.66 25.02
N PRO A 23 10.78 0.43 25.65
CA PRO A 23 9.49 0.38 26.34
C PRO A 23 8.32 0.20 25.36
N ALA A 24 8.37 0.80 24.16
CA ALA A 24 7.31 0.67 23.16
C ALA A 24 7.18 -0.77 22.63
N VAL A 25 8.31 -1.44 22.34
CA VAL A 25 8.31 -2.83 21.88
C VAL A 25 7.83 -3.78 22.99
N ASN A 26 8.25 -3.57 24.24
CA ASN A 26 7.80 -4.36 25.38
C ASN A 26 6.30 -4.22 25.64
N LEU A 27 5.73 -3.03 25.42
CA LEU A 27 4.29 -2.80 25.58
C LEU A 27 3.47 -3.40 24.44
N LEU A 28 3.98 -3.37 23.20
CA LEU A 28 3.26 -3.85 22.01
C LEU A 28 3.44 -5.35 21.76
N GLY A 29 4.53 -5.98 22.23
CA GLY A 29 4.81 -7.40 22.01
C GLY A 29 4.89 -7.83 20.53
N CYS A 30 5.07 -6.87 19.62
CA CYS A 30 5.14 -7.08 18.17
C CYS A 30 6.57 -6.84 17.66
N PRO A 31 6.98 -7.50 16.57
CA PRO A 31 8.25 -7.20 15.91
C PRO A 31 8.28 -5.75 15.40
N LEU A 32 9.46 -5.14 15.46
CA LEU A 32 9.72 -3.83 14.87
C LEU A 32 9.81 -3.97 13.35
N ALA A 33 9.10 -3.13 12.60
CA ALA A 33 9.21 -3.01 11.16
C ALA A 33 9.71 -1.61 10.78
N GLU A 34 10.67 -1.55 9.88
CA GLU A 34 11.22 -0.29 9.37
C GLU A 34 10.51 0.16 8.09
N PHE A 35 10.53 1.47 7.83
CA PHE A 35 10.01 2.02 6.58
C PHE A 35 10.89 1.64 5.39
N PRO A 36 10.31 1.43 4.19
CA PRO A 36 8.90 1.56 3.84
C PRO A 36 8.06 0.32 4.23
N ILE A 37 6.87 0.53 4.80
CA ILE A 37 5.92 -0.55 5.11
C ILE A 37 4.77 -0.57 4.11
N THR A 38 4.32 -1.75 3.68
CA THR A 38 3.18 -1.86 2.76
C THR A 38 1.88 -1.93 3.56
N TYR A 39 1.01 -0.92 3.40
CA TYR A 39 -0.32 -0.87 4.01
C TYR A 39 -1.39 -0.82 2.92
N LEU A 40 -2.33 -1.78 2.95
CA LEU A 40 -3.39 -1.93 1.93
C LEU A 40 -2.86 -2.03 0.48
N GLY A 41 -1.59 -2.41 0.30
CA GLY A 41 -0.93 -2.49 -1.00
C GLY A 41 -0.27 -1.19 -1.46
N ILE A 42 -0.21 -0.17 -0.60
CA ILE A 42 0.48 1.09 -0.84
C ILE A 42 1.69 1.17 0.09
N PRO A 43 2.89 1.51 -0.40
CA PRO A 43 4.04 1.74 0.48
C PRO A 43 3.83 3.04 1.27
N LEU A 44 3.79 2.91 2.59
CA LEU A 44 3.91 4.04 3.50
C LEU A 44 5.39 4.38 3.66
N THR A 45 5.71 5.64 3.42
CA THR A 45 7.06 6.21 3.54
C THR A 45 7.00 7.45 4.44
N LEU A 46 8.07 7.71 5.18
CA LEU A 46 8.19 8.93 6.00
C LEU A 46 8.34 10.20 5.15
N HIS A 47 8.88 10.05 3.95
CA HIS A 47 9.07 11.12 2.98
C HIS A 47 8.17 10.90 1.76
N ARG A 48 8.12 11.89 0.86
CA ARG A 48 7.40 11.77 -0.41
C ARG A 48 7.91 10.52 -1.16
N PRO A 49 7.04 9.53 -1.46
CA PRO A 49 7.48 8.30 -2.10
C PRO A 49 8.02 8.58 -3.50
N THR A 50 9.11 7.91 -3.85
CA THR A 50 9.71 8.00 -5.18
C THR A 50 8.85 7.23 -6.19
N ALA A 51 8.89 7.60 -7.47
CA ALA A 51 8.18 6.88 -8.53
C ALA A 51 8.47 5.36 -8.52
N ALA A 52 9.71 4.96 -8.24
CA ALA A 52 10.10 3.55 -8.11
C ALA A 52 9.38 2.81 -6.97
N GLN A 53 9.08 3.49 -5.86
CA GLN A 53 8.35 2.88 -4.74
C GLN A 53 6.87 2.71 -5.09
N LEU A 54 6.30 3.58 -5.93
CA LEU A 54 4.92 3.48 -6.40
C LEU A 54 4.75 2.52 -7.59
N GLN A 55 5.83 2.04 -8.20
CA GLN A 55 5.78 1.12 -9.35
C GLN A 55 4.94 -0.14 -9.09
N PRO A 56 5.01 -0.82 -7.93
CA PRO A 56 4.18 -1.99 -7.66
C PRO A 56 2.67 -1.67 -7.65
N VAL A 57 2.30 -0.44 -7.26
CA VAL A 57 0.90 0.01 -7.30
C VAL A 57 0.47 0.17 -8.76
N VAL A 58 1.31 0.79 -9.58
CA VAL A 58 1.08 0.96 -11.02
C VAL A 58 0.94 -0.41 -11.70
N ASP A 59 1.84 -1.35 -11.43
CA ASP A 59 1.81 -2.69 -12.02
C ASP A 59 0.54 -3.46 -11.60
N LYS A 60 0.12 -3.33 -10.33
CA LYS A 60 -1.15 -3.89 -9.84
C LYS A 60 -2.34 -3.27 -10.57
N THR A 61 -2.36 -1.93 -10.76
CA THR A 61 -3.44 -1.26 -11.50
C THR A 61 -3.48 -1.69 -12.97
N ALA A 62 -2.31 -1.88 -13.60
CA ALA A 62 -2.21 -2.36 -14.96
C ALA A 62 -2.72 -3.81 -15.09
N GLY A 63 -2.41 -4.66 -14.10
CA GLY A 63 -2.92 -6.04 -14.03
C GLY A 63 -4.44 -6.13 -13.80
N MET A 64 -5.05 -5.11 -13.19
CA MET A 64 -6.51 -5.02 -13.03
C MET A 64 -7.23 -4.60 -14.32
N LEU A 65 -6.53 -4.09 -15.33
CA LEU A 65 -7.13 -3.74 -16.61
C LEU A 65 -7.51 -5.04 -17.36
N PRO A 66 -8.79 -5.31 -17.64
CA PRO A 66 -9.18 -6.47 -18.43
C PRO A 66 -8.65 -6.37 -19.85
N THR A 67 -7.60 -7.15 -20.15
CA THR A 67 -7.01 -7.28 -21.49
C THR A 67 -8.06 -7.71 -22.52
N TRP A 68 -9.00 -8.56 -22.13
CA TRP A 68 -10.02 -9.17 -22.99
C TRP A 68 -11.16 -8.23 -23.38
N LYS A 69 -11.56 -7.29 -22.51
CA LYS A 69 -12.61 -6.29 -22.84
C LYS A 69 -12.05 -5.12 -23.64
N ALA A 70 -10.77 -4.78 -23.47
CA ALA A 70 -10.13 -3.72 -24.24
C ALA A 70 -10.13 -3.99 -25.76
N HIS A 71 -10.14 -5.26 -26.16
CA HIS A 71 -10.25 -5.67 -27.57
C HIS A 71 -11.66 -5.44 -28.15
N LEU A 72 -12.70 -5.48 -27.31
CA LEU A 72 -14.10 -5.26 -27.71
C LEU A 72 -14.52 -3.78 -27.68
N MET A 73 -13.63 -2.87 -27.27
CA MET A 73 -13.93 -1.45 -27.10
C MET A 73 -13.25 -0.60 -28.18
N ASN A 74 -13.95 0.41 -28.67
CA ASN A 74 -13.35 1.44 -29.51
C ASN A 74 -12.35 2.30 -28.71
N LYS A 75 -11.53 3.11 -29.40
CA LYS A 75 -10.47 3.93 -28.76
C LYS A 75 -11.01 4.83 -27.64
N VAL A 76 -12.20 5.40 -27.82
CA VAL A 76 -12.84 6.33 -26.87
C VAL A 76 -13.32 5.58 -25.62
N GLY A 77 -14.00 4.45 -25.79
CA GLY A 77 -14.49 3.61 -24.70
C GLY A 77 -13.35 3.07 -23.85
N ARG A 78 -12.23 2.66 -24.49
CA ARG A 78 -11.03 2.23 -23.75
C ARG A 78 -10.43 3.36 -22.91
N LEU A 79 -10.36 4.59 -23.45
CA LEU A 79 -9.87 5.74 -22.70
C LEU A 79 -10.78 6.08 -21.52
N ALA A 80 -12.09 6.10 -21.71
CA ALA A 80 -13.05 6.36 -20.65
C ALA A 80 -12.97 5.30 -19.53
N PHE A 81 -12.81 4.04 -19.90
CA PHE A 81 -12.70 2.92 -18.96
C PHE A 81 -11.40 2.96 -18.15
N VAL A 82 -10.26 3.23 -18.78
CA VAL A 82 -8.98 3.43 -18.09
C VAL A 82 -9.08 4.59 -17.10
N LYS A 83 -9.68 5.72 -17.51
CA LYS A 83 -9.90 6.86 -16.62
C LYS A 83 -10.78 6.48 -15.43
N ALA A 84 -11.89 5.76 -15.64
CA ALA A 84 -12.78 5.33 -14.57
C ALA A 84 -12.08 4.40 -13.56
N ILE A 85 -11.31 3.42 -14.04
CA ILE A 85 -10.56 2.49 -13.18
C ILE A 85 -9.48 3.24 -12.38
N LEU A 86 -8.68 4.08 -13.03
CA LEU A 86 -7.64 4.86 -12.36
C LEU A 86 -8.22 5.86 -11.35
N SER A 87 -9.47 6.30 -11.54
CA SER A 87 -10.18 7.15 -10.57
C SER A 87 -10.68 6.38 -9.35
N ALA A 88 -10.98 5.09 -9.50
CA ALA A 88 -11.56 4.26 -8.44
C ALA A 88 -10.51 3.56 -7.57
N ILE A 89 -9.35 3.20 -8.12
CA ILE A 89 -8.31 2.46 -7.39
C ILE A 89 -7.73 3.23 -6.19
N PRO A 90 -7.46 4.55 -6.25
CA PRO A 90 -6.93 5.27 -5.09
C PRO A 90 -7.91 5.41 -3.91
N ILE A 91 -9.19 5.10 -4.12
CA ILE A 91 -10.28 5.28 -3.13
C ILE A 91 -10.48 4.01 -2.29
N HIS A 92 -9.99 2.85 -2.75
CA HIS A 92 -10.18 1.54 -2.12
C HIS A 92 -8.85 0.86 -1.79
#